data_AF-A0A4Q3FT83-F1
#
_entry.id   AF-A0A4Q3FT83-F1
#
_cell.length_a   1.000
_cell.length_b   1.000
_cell.length_c   1.000
_cell.angle_alpha   90.00
_cell.angle_beta   90.00
_cell.angle_gamma   90.00
#
_symmetry.space_group_name_H-M   'P 1'
#
loop_
_entity.id
_entity.type
_entity.pdbx_description
1 polymer ?
#
loop_
_entity_poly.entity_id
_entity_poly.type
_entity_poly.pdbx_seq_one_letter_code
_entity_poly.pdbx_strand_id
1 'polypeptide(L)'
;MFNRQLFVVFLLCAISQHVLAQKVVSLNNQVNQHFFTGQEIEFLPDNQNTFSIQQITSKQFGNRFKLHQGYYPRHVASTTCWYKIKVKLTEDMADQESLIEFFDQTTNRITAYMPDANGRYKESKTGSNFNFTNRFYQHKNFEFQFGKLPKGEYTCYFKVQSKDAVNVIMVYRQTKYFF
;
A
#
# COMPACT_ATOMS: atom_id res chain seq x y z
N MET A 1 24.35 49.75 11.21
CA MET A 1 22.98 49.22 11.11
C MET A 1 22.80 48.24 9.92
N PHE A 2 23.77 47.37 9.67
CA PHE A 2 23.72 46.35 8.60
C PHE A 2 24.38 45.11 9.20
N ASN A 3 23.61 44.06 9.51
CA ASN A 3 24.07 42.68 9.78
C ASN A 3 22.99 41.78 10.40
N ARG A 4 21.84 42.32 10.82
CA ARG A 4 20.76 41.49 11.38
C ARG A 4 19.91 40.78 10.32
N GLN A 5 19.80 41.33 9.11
CA GLN A 5 18.98 40.74 8.05
C GLN A 5 19.69 39.61 7.28
N LEU A 6 21.02 39.67 7.09
CA LEU A 6 21.76 38.59 6.43
C LEU A 6 21.75 37.28 7.24
N PHE A 7 21.74 37.37 8.57
CA PHE A 7 21.74 36.19 9.45
C PHE A 7 20.40 35.42 9.40
N VAL A 8 19.28 36.13 9.17
CA VAL A 8 17.93 35.52 9.08
C VAL A 8 17.76 34.75 7.77
N VAL A 9 18.34 35.24 6.67
CA VAL A 9 18.29 34.56 5.37
C VAL A 9 19.11 33.27 5.37
N PHE A 10 20.27 33.25 6.03
CA PHE A 10 21.11 32.05 6.13
C PHE A 10 20.48 30.95 7.01
N LEU A 11 19.70 31.31 8.04
CA LEU A 11 18.96 30.36 8.87
C LEU A 11 17.76 29.71 8.14
N LEU A 12 17.13 30.42 7.20
CA LEU A 12 15.98 29.93 6.44
C LEU A 12 16.36 28.90 5.36
N CYS A 13 17.58 28.94 4.83
CA CYS A 13 18.08 27.96 3.85
C CYS A 13 18.56 26.64 4.48
N ALA A 14 18.86 26.61 5.78
CA ALA A 14 19.39 25.43 6.47
C ALA A 14 18.32 24.40 6.88
N ILE A 15 17.03 24.68 6.64
CA ILE A 15 15.91 23.80 6.97
C ILE A 15 15.27 23.24 5.69
N SER A 16 16.08 22.76 4.74
CA SER A 16 15.56 21.88 3.69
C SER A 16 15.43 20.46 4.29
N GLN A 17 14.38 20.23 5.07
CA GLN A 17 14.02 18.86 5.43
C GLN A 17 13.70 18.11 4.14
N HIS A 18 14.53 17.12 3.78
CA HIS A 18 14.24 16.21 2.68
C HIS A 18 12.96 15.42 3.01
N VAL A 19 11.82 15.90 2.51
CA VAL A 19 10.59 15.12 2.53
C VAL A 19 10.75 14.03 1.48
N LEU A 20 11.12 12.83 1.93
CA LEU A 20 11.11 11.65 1.06
C LEU A 20 9.65 11.28 0.78
N ALA A 21 9.22 11.47 -0.45
CA ALA A 21 7.92 11.02 -0.91
C ALA A 21 7.98 9.54 -1.29
N GLN A 22 6.87 8.82 -1.09
CA GLN A 22 6.70 7.46 -1.59
C GLN A 22 7.01 7.35 -3.09
N LYS A 23 7.82 6.36 -3.47
CA LYS A 23 8.09 6.01 -4.85
C LYS A 23 6.85 5.39 -5.48
N VAL A 24 6.38 5.98 -6.58
CA VAL A 24 5.25 5.47 -7.37
C VAL A 24 5.74 4.43 -8.36
N VAL A 25 5.10 3.26 -8.40
CA VAL A 25 5.46 2.16 -9.31
C VAL A 25 4.69 2.30 -10.62
N SER A 26 5.39 2.37 -11.75
CA SER A 26 4.74 2.39 -13.07
C SER A 26 4.39 0.97 -13.52
N LEU A 27 3.14 0.76 -13.94
CA LEU A 27 2.60 -0.52 -14.38
C LEU A 27 2.01 -0.40 -15.80
N ASN A 28 2.21 -1.44 -16.59
CA ASN A 28 1.67 -1.62 -17.94
C ASN A 28 1.61 -3.12 -18.29
N ASN A 29 1.19 -3.44 -19.51
CA ASN A 29 1.03 -4.78 -20.05
C ASN A 29 2.35 -5.55 -20.24
N GLN A 30 3.51 -4.89 -20.11
CA GLN A 30 4.83 -5.52 -20.16
C GLN A 30 5.35 -5.88 -18.77
N VAL A 31 4.76 -5.29 -17.71
CA VAL A 31 5.08 -5.66 -16.32
C VAL A 31 4.31 -6.93 -15.98
N ASN A 32 4.97 -8.08 -16.02
CA ASN A 32 4.34 -9.36 -15.65
C ASN A 32 4.18 -9.48 -14.13
N GLN A 33 5.18 -9.01 -13.39
CA GLN A 33 5.21 -8.99 -11.93
C GLN A 33 6.03 -7.81 -11.40
N HIS A 34 5.71 -7.34 -10.21
CA HIS A 34 6.53 -6.35 -9.49
C HIS A 34 6.43 -6.57 -7.98
N PHE A 35 7.57 -6.75 -7.31
CA PHE A 35 7.62 -6.81 -5.84
C PHE A 35 7.71 -5.40 -5.29
N PHE A 36 6.74 -5.00 -4.46
CA PHE A 36 6.80 -3.72 -3.77
C PHE A 36 7.82 -3.80 -2.64
N THR A 37 8.81 -2.91 -2.64
CA THR A 37 9.91 -2.92 -1.66
C THR A 37 10.28 -1.50 -1.21
N GLY A 38 10.86 -1.39 -0.01
CA GLY A 38 11.40 -0.13 0.51
C GLY A 38 10.46 1.05 0.36
N GLN A 39 10.95 2.09 -0.32
CA GLN A 39 10.25 3.37 -0.46
C GLN A 39 9.00 3.31 -1.35
N GLU A 40 8.66 2.15 -1.91
CA GLU A 40 7.39 1.92 -2.61
C GLU A 40 6.24 1.64 -1.63
N ILE A 41 6.56 1.39 -0.35
CA ILE A 41 5.59 1.08 0.69
C ILE A 41 5.65 2.14 1.79
N GLU A 42 4.48 2.64 2.18
CA GLU A 42 4.30 3.35 3.44
C GLU A 42 3.46 2.53 4.41
N PHE A 43 3.64 2.76 5.71
CA PHE A 43 2.91 2.04 6.75
C PHE A 43 2.44 2.98 7.87
N LEU A 44 1.36 2.59 8.52
CA LEU A 44 0.77 3.30 9.66
C LEU A 44 0.27 2.29 10.70
N PRO A 45 0.93 2.15 11.85
CA PRO A 45 0.45 1.34 12.95
C PRO A 45 -0.90 1.85 13.49
N ASP A 46 -1.82 0.93 13.74
CA ASP A 46 -3.16 1.16 14.28
C ASP A 46 -3.39 0.12 15.41
N ASN A 47 -2.58 0.17 16.46
CA ASN A 47 -2.58 -0.87 17.50
C ASN A 47 -3.94 -1.07 18.19
N GLN A 48 -4.81 -0.07 18.15
CA GLN A 48 -6.17 -0.13 18.72
C GLN A 48 -7.22 -0.59 17.69
N ASN A 49 -6.83 -0.78 16.43
CA ASN A 49 -7.69 -1.17 15.31
C ASN A 49 -8.85 -0.20 15.07
N THR A 50 -8.66 1.09 15.36
CA THR A 50 -9.73 2.10 15.36
C THR A 50 -9.82 2.89 14.06
N PHE A 51 -8.79 2.86 13.22
CA PHE A 51 -8.79 3.67 12.01
C PHE A 51 -9.68 3.05 10.92
N SER A 52 -10.42 3.90 10.23
CA SER A 52 -11.23 3.56 9.05
C SER A 52 -10.58 4.03 7.75
N ILE A 53 -11.05 3.49 6.61
CA ILE A 53 -10.61 3.93 5.28
C ILE A 53 -10.88 5.43 5.04
N GLN A 54 -11.99 5.96 5.56
CA GLN A 54 -12.32 7.38 5.44
C GLN A 54 -11.33 8.26 6.21
N GLN A 55 -10.88 7.80 7.38
CA GLN A 55 -9.89 8.51 8.17
C GLN A 55 -8.53 8.46 7.49
N ILE A 56 -8.04 7.27 7.12
CA ILE A 56 -6.68 7.11 6.60
C ILE A 56 -6.45 7.74 5.21
N THR A 57 -7.53 7.97 4.44
CA THR A 57 -7.49 8.70 3.16
C THR A 57 -7.63 10.21 3.31
N SER A 58 -7.94 10.71 4.51
CA SER A 58 -8.03 12.14 4.78
C SER A 58 -6.64 12.81 4.75
N LYS A 59 -6.62 14.10 4.40
CA LYS A 59 -5.38 14.91 4.40
C LYS A 59 -4.67 14.90 5.76
N GLN A 60 -5.42 14.86 6.86
CA GLN A 60 -4.87 14.82 8.22
C GLN A 60 -4.09 13.53 8.50
N PHE A 61 -4.57 12.39 7.98
CA PHE A 61 -3.90 11.10 8.18
C PHE A 61 -2.78 10.83 7.17
N GLY A 62 -2.82 11.46 5.99
CA GLY A 62 -1.78 11.29 4.98
C GLY A 62 -0.36 11.48 5.53
N ASN A 63 -0.17 12.48 6.40
CA ASN A 63 1.12 12.80 7.02
C ASN A 63 1.53 11.83 8.15
N ARG A 64 0.67 10.89 8.54
CA ARG A 64 0.95 9.91 9.61
C ARG A 64 1.57 8.62 9.06
N PHE A 65 1.39 8.35 7.76
CA PHE A 65 2.07 7.25 7.11
C PHE A 65 3.58 7.49 7.10
N LYS A 66 4.34 6.44 7.41
CA LYS A 66 5.79 6.46 7.43
C LYS A 66 6.31 5.70 6.23
N LEU A 67 7.25 6.30 5.52
CA LEU A 67 7.96 5.66 4.42
C LEU A 67 8.80 4.49 4.94
N HIS A 68 8.65 3.32 4.34
CA HIS A 68 9.46 2.16 4.68
C HIS A 68 10.87 2.30 4.08
N GLN A 69 11.90 1.99 4.88
CA GLN A 69 13.31 2.10 4.47
C GLN A 69 14.02 0.73 4.38
N GLY A 70 13.38 -0.34 4.87
CA GLY A 70 13.90 -1.71 4.74
C GLY A 70 13.50 -2.33 3.40
N TYR A 71 13.68 -3.65 3.26
CA TYR A 71 13.23 -4.34 2.06
C TYR A 71 11.72 -4.62 2.10
N TYR A 72 11.26 -5.41 3.08
CA TYR A 72 9.85 -5.67 3.35
C TYR A 72 9.47 -5.18 4.76
N PRO A 73 8.32 -4.51 4.92
CA PRO A 73 7.88 -4.09 6.23
C PRO A 73 7.40 -5.27 7.07
N ARG A 74 7.63 -5.14 8.38
CA ARG A 74 7.20 -6.11 9.39
C ARG A 74 6.43 -5.40 10.50
N HIS A 75 5.45 -6.07 11.08
CA HIS A 75 4.85 -5.63 12.33
C HIS A 75 4.76 -6.81 13.31
N VAL A 76 4.76 -6.46 14.60
CA VAL A 76 4.76 -7.43 15.70
C VAL A 76 3.39 -8.06 15.88
N ALA A 77 3.39 -9.22 16.52
CA ALA A 77 2.20 -9.97 16.92
C ALA A 77 1.12 -9.10 17.58
N SER A 78 -0.15 -9.43 17.30
CA SER A 78 -1.33 -8.82 17.91
C SER A 78 -1.44 -7.30 17.71
N THR A 79 -0.84 -6.77 16.64
CA THR A 79 -1.02 -5.39 16.21
C THR A 79 -1.73 -5.33 14.87
N THR A 80 -2.40 -4.22 14.61
CA THR A 80 -2.94 -3.91 13.28
C THR A 80 -2.05 -2.85 12.65
N CYS A 81 -1.70 -3.04 11.38
CA CYS A 81 -0.95 -2.07 10.61
C CYS A 81 -1.62 -1.82 9.27
N TRP A 82 -1.70 -0.55 8.89
CA TRP A 82 -2.06 -0.14 7.55
C TRP A 82 -0.83 -0.07 6.67
N TYR A 83 -0.98 -0.49 5.42
CA TYR A 83 0.03 -0.37 4.37
C TYR A 83 -0.59 0.36 3.19
N LYS A 84 0.26 1.14 2.51
CA LYS A 84 -0.13 1.94 1.35
C LYS A 84 0.91 1.76 0.25
N ILE A 85 0.45 1.50 -0.96
CA ILE A 85 1.26 1.52 -2.18
C ILE A 85 0.65 2.48 -3.20
N LYS A 86 1.49 3.08 -4.04
CA LYS A 86 1.06 3.92 -5.16
C LYS A 86 1.51 3.32 -6.47
N VAL A 87 0.58 3.22 -7.41
CA VAL A 87 0.83 2.73 -8.75
C VAL A 87 0.41 3.77 -9.78
N LYS A 88 1.16 3.85 -10.88
CA LYS A 88 0.84 4.66 -12.05
C LYS A 88 0.61 3.74 -13.23
N LEU A 89 -0.61 3.68 -13.71
CA LEU A 89 -0.97 2.97 -14.92
C LEU A 89 -0.62 3.85 -16.12
N THR A 90 0.25 3.38 -17.02
CA THR A 90 0.60 4.13 -18.24
C THR A 90 -0.40 3.94 -19.37
N GLU A 91 -1.31 3.00 -19.21
CA GLU A 91 -2.40 2.65 -20.12
C GLU A 91 -3.61 2.16 -19.31
N ASP A 92 -4.76 2.00 -19.97
CA ASP A 92 -5.96 1.48 -19.33
C ASP A 92 -5.76 -0.01 -18.96
N MET A 93 -6.21 -0.37 -17.77
CA MET A 93 -6.21 -1.74 -17.26
C MET A 93 -7.61 -2.32 -17.37
N ALA A 94 -7.76 -3.48 -18.00
CA ALA A 94 -9.05 -4.14 -18.08
C ALA A 94 -9.41 -4.86 -16.76
N ASP A 95 -10.69 -5.19 -16.62
CA ASP A 95 -11.18 -5.86 -15.43
C ASP A 95 -10.52 -7.23 -15.28
N GLN A 96 -10.06 -7.54 -14.07
CA GLN A 96 -9.48 -8.84 -13.70
C GLN A 96 -8.17 -9.24 -14.44
N GLU A 97 -7.49 -8.31 -15.10
CA GLU A 97 -6.21 -8.60 -15.77
C GLU A 97 -5.01 -8.64 -14.83
N SER A 98 -5.14 -8.05 -13.65
CA SER A 98 -4.06 -8.01 -12.66
C SER A 98 -4.56 -7.96 -11.22
N LEU A 99 -3.68 -8.31 -10.30
CA LEU A 99 -3.95 -8.39 -8.87
C LEU A 99 -2.75 -7.97 -8.04
N ILE A 100 -3.01 -7.70 -6.75
CA ILE A 100 -1.98 -7.68 -5.71
C ILE A 100 -2.05 -9.01 -4.96
N GLU A 101 -0.95 -9.73 -4.96
CA GLU A 101 -0.73 -10.95 -4.20
C GLU A 101 0.06 -10.64 -2.94
N PHE A 102 -0.41 -11.12 -1.80
CA PHE A 102 0.37 -11.18 -0.57
C PHE A 102 0.99 -12.56 -0.45
N PHE A 103 2.32 -12.63 -0.44
CA PHE A 103 3.06 -13.88 -0.20
C PHE A 103 2.97 -14.26 1.29
N ASP A 104 1.77 -14.65 1.70
CA ASP A 104 1.37 -14.93 3.07
C ASP A 104 0.25 -15.97 3.06
N GLN A 105 0.31 -16.92 4.00
CA GLN A 105 -0.67 -17.99 4.15
C GLN A 105 -1.22 -18.07 5.58
N THR A 106 -0.69 -17.25 6.48
CA THR A 106 -0.84 -17.39 7.93
C THR A 106 -1.52 -16.18 8.58
N THR A 107 -1.39 -14.99 7.98
CA THR A 107 -1.98 -13.77 8.52
C THR A 107 -3.48 -13.93 8.70
N ASN A 108 -3.95 -13.63 9.90
CA ASN A 108 -5.34 -13.88 10.27
C ASN A 108 -6.35 -13.09 9.46
N ARG A 109 -6.06 -11.81 9.18
CA ARG A 109 -6.94 -10.97 8.38
C ARG A 109 -6.16 -9.92 7.60
N ILE A 110 -6.46 -9.84 6.32
CA ILE A 110 -6.05 -8.77 5.42
C ILE A 110 -7.33 -8.18 4.82
N THR A 111 -7.50 -6.87 4.94
CA THR A 111 -8.56 -6.13 4.26
C THR A 111 -7.91 -5.19 3.25
N ALA A 112 -8.19 -5.37 1.97
CA ALA A 112 -7.75 -4.47 0.92
C ALA A 112 -8.84 -3.45 0.60
N TYR A 113 -8.38 -2.24 0.27
CA TYR A 113 -9.17 -1.16 -0.28
C TYR A 113 -8.54 -0.80 -1.62
N MET A 114 -9.12 -1.34 -2.69
CA MET A 114 -8.66 -1.13 -4.06
C MET A 114 -9.45 0.03 -4.68
N PRO A 115 -8.80 0.99 -5.35
CA PRO A 115 -9.51 2.10 -5.95
C PRO A 115 -10.36 1.65 -7.15
N ASP A 116 -11.49 2.33 -7.38
CA ASP A 116 -12.30 2.21 -8.59
C ASP A 116 -12.07 3.42 -9.53
N ALA A 117 -12.59 3.34 -10.75
CA ALA A 117 -12.45 4.39 -11.75
C ALA A 117 -13.06 5.75 -11.33
N ASN A 118 -13.91 5.78 -10.30
CA ASN A 118 -14.54 6.99 -9.76
C ASN A 118 -13.80 7.53 -8.52
N GLY A 119 -12.64 6.97 -8.17
CA GLY A 119 -11.86 7.37 -6.99
C GLY A 119 -12.42 6.88 -5.66
N ARG A 120 -13.40 5.96 -5.66
CA ARG A 120 -13.89 5.30 -4.45
C ARG A 120 -13.06 4.05 -4.18
N TYR A 121 -13.24 3.45 -3.00
CA TYR A 121 -12.55 2.21 -2.62
C TYR A 121 -13.52 1.03 -2.55
N LYS A 122 -13.18 -0.06 -3.23
CA LYS A 122 -13.80 -1.36 -3.08
C LYS A 122 -13.07 -2.14 -1.98
N GLU A 123 -13.82 -2.55 -0.97
CA GLU A 123 -13.32 -3.37 0.14
C GLU A 123 -13.34 -4.85 -0.23
N SER A 124 -12.28 -5.58 0.09
CA SER A 124 -12.21 -7.04 0.02
C SER A 124 -11.42 -7.60 1.21
N LYS A 125 -11.81 -8.79 1.68
CA LYS A 125 -11.27 -9.40 2.91
C LYS A 125 -10.85 -10.83 2.66
N THR A 126 -9.71 -11.20 3.21
CA THR A 126 -9.20 -12.58 3.23
C THR A 126 -8.27 -12.75 4.44
N GLY A 127 -7.69 -13.94 4.61
CA GLY A 127 -6.85 -14.28 5.75
C GLY A 127 -7.08 -15.72 6.23
N SER A 128 -6.23 -16.20 7.14
CA SER A 128 -6.32 -17.55 7.69
C SER A 128 -7.55 -17.77 8.59
N ASN A 129 -8.21 -16.70 9.05
CA ASN A 129 -9.49 -16.79 9.77
C ASN A 129 -10.70 -17.03 8.85
N PHE A 130 -10.53 -16.98 7.53
CA PHE A 130 -11.59 -17.22 6.56
C PHE A 130 -11.46 -18.62 5.94
N ASN A 131 -12.58 -19.27 5.67
CA ASN A 131 -12.59 -20.59 5.02
C ASN A 131 -11.89 -20.53 3.66
N PHE A 132 -11.04 -21.52 3.39
CA PHE A 132 -10.31 -21.62 2.12
C PHE A 132 -11.25 -21.60 0.89
N THR A 133 -12.42 -22.24 1.00
CA THR A 133 -13.45 -22.28 -0.05
C THR A 133 -14.01 -20.91 -0.41
N ASN A 134 -13.82 -19.89 0.44
CA ASN A 134 -14.29 -18.53 0.21
C ASN A 134 -13.23 -17.64 -0.46
N ARG A 135 -12.04 -18.17 -0.76
CA ARG A 135 -11.00 -17.42 -1.46
C ARG A 135 -11.38 -17.19 -2.92
N PHE A 136 -11.00 -16.02 -3.44
CA PHE A 136 -11.26 -15.64 -4.83
C PHE A 136 -10.53 -16.57 -5.81
N TYR A 137 -9.27 -16.89 -5.50
CA TYR A 137 -8.53 -17.97 -6.15
C TYR A 137 -8.28 -19.10 -5.14
N GLN A 138 -8.36 -20.35 -5.59
CA GLN A 138 -7.96 -21.51 -4.79
C GLN A 138 -6.43 -21.64 -4.74
N HIS A 139 -5.77 -20.56 -4.32
CA HIS A 139 -4.33 -20.44 -4.25
C HIS A 139 -3.90 -20.27 -2.79
N LYS A 140 -2.64 -20.67 -2.49
CA LYS A 140 -2.13 -20.70 -1.12
C LYS A 140 -1.97 -19.31 -0.51
N ASN A 141 -1.64 -18.32 -1.34
CA ASN A 141 -1.44 -16.93 -0.97
C ASN A 141 -2.79 -16.18 -0.93
N PHE A 142 -2.74 -14.87 -0.68
CA PHE A 142 -3.93 -14.02 -0.61
C PHE A 142 -3.92 -12.99 -1.74
N GLU A 143 -5.02 -12.88 -2.47
CA GLU A 143 -5.09 -12.04 -3.68
C GLU A 143 -6.18 -10.98 -3.64
N PHE A 144 -5.89 -9.83 -4.26
CA PHE A 144 -6.79 -8.70 -4.38
C PHE A 144 -6.80 -8.20 -5.84
N GLN A 145 -7.90 -8.46 -6.54
CA GLN A 145 -8.05 -8.12 -7.94
C GLN A 145 -8.18 -6.62 -8.17
N PHE A 146 -7.50 -6.09 -9.19
CA PHE A 146 -7.84 -4.79 -9.76
C PHE A 146 -9.11 -4.91 -10.60
N GLY A 147 -9.99 -3.91 -10.44
CA GLY A 147 -11.07 -3.71 -11.39
C GLY A 147 -10.59 -3.02 -12.66
N LYS A 148 -11.51 -2.76 -13.60
CA LYS A 148 -11.23 -1.86 -14.72
C LYS A 148 -10.82 -0.47 -14.23
N LEU A 149 -9.66 0.02 -14.65
CA LEU A 149 -9.12 1.33 -14.30
C LEU A 149 -8.55 2.02 -15.54
N PRO A 150 -8.87 3.30 -15.79
CA PRO A 150 -8.19 4.05 -16.84
C PRO A 150 -6.71 4.30 -16.49
N LYS A 151 -5.93 4.79 -17.45
CA LYS A 151 -4.57 5.27 -17.16
C LYS A 151 -4.62 6.37 -16.10
N GLY A 152 -3.68 6.35 -15.15
CA GLY A 152 -3.68 7.29 -14.04
C GLY A 152 -2.88 6.83 -12.83
N GLU A 153 -2.91 7.63 -11.76
CA GLU A 153 -2.28 7.28 -10.48
C GLU A 153 -3.32 6.80 -9.47
N TYR A 154 -2.99 5.69 -8.82
CA TYR A 154 -3.88 4.98 -7.93
C TYR A 154 -3.15 4.64 -6.64
N THR A 155 -3.87 4.75 -5.53
CA THR A 155 -3.36 4.36 -4.21
C THR A 155 -4.14 3.15 -3.73
N CYS A 156 -3.45 2.11 -3.30
CA CYS A 156 -4.08 0.94 -2.69
C CYS A 156 -3.75 0.91 -1.19
N TYR A 157 -4.73 0.53 -0.36
CA TYR A 157 -4.53 0.41 1.07
C TYR A 157 -4.83 -1.00 1.56
N PHE A 158 -4.04 -1.47 2.52
CA PHE A 158 -4.18 -2.78 3.10
C PHE A 158 -4.14 -2.68 4.62
N LYS A 159 -5.19 -3.15 5.28
CA LYS A 159 -5.26 -3.29 6.73
C LYS A 159 -4.92 -4.73 7.08
N VAL A 160 -3.79 -4.93 7.76
CA VAL A 160 -3.25 -6.25 8.10
C VAL A 160 -3.30 -6.44 9.61
N GLN A 161 -3.84 -7.56 10.04
CA GLN A 161 -3.98 -7.94 11.44
C GLN A 161 -3.65 -9.43 11.61
N SER A 162 -2.76 -9.74 12.54
CA SER A 162 -2.41 -11.11 12.88
C SER A 162 -2.06 -11.27 14.36
N LYS A 163 -2.30 -12.46 14.90
CA LYS A 163 -1.88 -12.89 16.24
C LYS A 163 -0.37 -13.07 16.30
N ASP A 164 0.24 -13.49 15.21
CA ASP A 164 1.69 -13.67 15.05
C ASP A 164 2.33 -12.46 14.37
N ALA A 165 3.66 -12.36 14.43
CA ALA A 165 4.39 -11.33 13.69
C ALA A 165 4.23 -11.55 12.17
N VAL A 166 4.11 -10.46 11.41
CA VAL A 166 3.85 -10.52 9.97
C VAL A 166 5.02 -9.89 9.21
N ASN A 167 5.41 -10.54 8.10
CA ASN A 167 6.27 -9.98 7.08
C ASN A 167 5.44 -9.69 5.83
N VAL A 168 5.26 -8.43 5.48
CA VAL A 168 4.34 -8.01 4.43
C VAL A 168 5.08 -7.95 3.09
N ILE A 169 4.86 -8.97 2.27
CA ILE A 169 5.39 -9.08 0.91
C ILE A 169 4.22 -8.92 -0.06
N MET A 170 4.14 -7.76 -0.72
CA MET A 170 3.12 -7.46 -1.73
C MET A 170 3.74 -7.55 -3.12
N VAL A 171 3.03 -8.20 -4.03
CA VAL A 171 3.48 -8.43 -5.40
C VAL A 171 2.35 -8.07 -6.35
N TYR A 172 2.59 -7.16 -7.28
CA TYR A 172 1.72 -7.00 -8.44
C TYR A 172 1.93 -8.19 -9.37
N ARG A 173 0.85 -8.75 -9.90
CA ARG A 173 0.87 -9.85 -10.87
C ARG A 173 -0.16 -9.58 -11.96
N GLN A 174 0.20 -9.82 -13.23
CA GLN A 174 -0.83 -10.04 -14.24
C GLN A 174 -1.44 -11.43 -14.04
N THR A 175 -2.77 -11.51 -14.13
CA THR A 175 -3.53 -12.74 -13.88
C THR A 175 -3.10 -13.89 -14.81
N LYS A 176 -2.73 -13.60 -16.06
CA LYS A 176 -2.23 -14.63 -17.01
C LYS A 176 -0.91 -15.29 -16.61
N TYR A 177 -0.16 -14.71 -15.66
CA TYR A 177 1.07 -15.29 -15.11
C TYR A 177 0.89 -15.74 -13.66
N PHE A 178 -0.33 -15.74 -13.13
CA PHE A 178 -0.61 -16.04 -11.73
C PHE A 178 -0.82 -17.55 -11.44
N PHE A 179 -0.83 -18.40 -12.46
CA PHE A 179 -1.03 -19.85 -12.34
C PHE A 179 0.16 -20.65 -12.87
#